data_AF-W4FY53-F1
#
_entry.id   AF-W4FY53-F1
#
_cell.length_a   1.000
_cell.length_b   1.000
_cell.length_c   1.000
_cell.angle_alpha   90.00
_cell.angle_beta   90.00
_cell.angle_gamma   90.00
#
_symmetry.space_group_name_H-M   'P 1'
#
loop_
_entity.id
_entity.type
_entity.pdbx_description
1 polymer ?
#
loop_
_entity_poly.entity_id
_entity_poly.type
_entity_poly.pdbx_seq_one_letter_code
_entity_poly.pdbx_strand_id
1 'polypeptide(L)'
;MMNELYIDPSFTKLPNVRLERNRISARDSRRRKKQYLELLEEKVAQLTEDIDVARMEHLDTADKTITTVKAQLVTSLYEKLAPFPPNAPLPPDVDDELQQVAQLLKDRYGPNSEERQALIKYHFNQLDGLLLPPYTCFLLWMSLQDDAFYARTAQTPASGKKAGDVSERKEVGGKKDGLWASLSADIAMSYDQEEKIKGHYRANQDSAQTKNERRRIAASLANVQQLQKSMAAQTAAMQTHADSIHAILTPEQVVRYQHWAAQHRDQYGDRLKDQSSNMQQFLDTSAESISDAHAAMLRKPDHEMSVDDVAALLASLGSEDL
;
A
#
# COMPACT_ATOMS: atom_id res chain seq x y z
N MET A 1 10.36 84.91 33.41
CA MET A 1 11.29 83.97 32.76
C MET A 1 10.81 82.56 33.07
N MET A 2 10.15 81.90 32.12
CA MET A 2 9.90 80.44 32.05
C MET A 2 9.31 80.21 30.65
N ASN A 3 10.12 79.64 29.76
CA ASN A 3 9.78 79.33 28.38
C ASN A 3 8.73 78.21 28.34
N GLU A 4 7.55 78.48 27.78
CA GLU A 4 6.72 77.40 27.24
C GLU A 4 7.41 76.81 26.01
N LEU A 5 7.86 75.57 26.14
CA LEU A 5 8.33 74.76 25.02
C LEU A 5 7.15 74.54 24.07
N TYR A 6 7.14 75.30 22.97
CA TYR A 6 6.24 75.07 21.85
C TYR A 6 6.63 73.75 21.17
N ILE A 7 5.92 72.67 21.53
CA ILE A 7 6.05 71.38 20.85
C ILE A 7 5.35 71.52 19.50
N ASP A 8 6.14 71.53 18.43
CA ASP A 8 5.63 71.60 17.06
C ASP A 8 4.61 70.46 16.81
N PRO A 9 3.35 70.77 16.46
CA PRO A 9 2.31 69.77 16.19
C PRO A 9 2.61 68.88 14.97
N SER A 10 3.68 69.14 14.21
CA SER A 10 4.20 68.25 13.18
C SER A 10 4.80 66.93 13.73
N PHE A 11 5.26 66.92 14.99
CA PHE A 11 5.95 65.78 15.61
C PHE A 11 5.01 64.62 16.00
N THR A 12 3.71 64.88 16.17
CA THR A 12 2.69 63.86 16.52
C THR A 12 2.12 63.12 15.31
N LYS A 13 2.35 63.62 14.09
CA LYS A 13 1.85 62.99 12.85
C LYS A 13 2.77 61.89 12.31
N LEU A 14 4.08 62.01 12.53
CA LEU A 14 5.10 61.06 12.05
C LEU A 14 5.01 59.65 12.67
N PRO A 15 4.72 59.48 13.98
CA PRO A 15 4.58 58.15 14.59
C PRO A 15 3.42 57.34 14.02
N ASN A 16 2.27 58.00 13.79
CA ASN A 16 1.08 57.36 13.22
C ASN A 16 1.31 56.90 11.78
N VAL A 17 1.99 57.70 10.96
CA VAL A 17 2.33 57.30 9.57
C VAL A 17 3.31 56.11 9.54
N ARG A 18 4.28 56.05 10.48
CA ARG A 18 5.20 54.91 10.60
C ARG A 18 4.50 53.64 11.06
N LEU A 19 3.59 53.74 12.03
CA LEU A 19 2.78 52.61 12.51
C LEU A 19 1.84 52.09 11.43
N GLU A 20 1.22 52.97 10.67
CA GLU A 20 0.35 52.59 9.56
C GLU A 20 1.15 51.92 8.41
N ARG A 21 2.33 52.46 8.08
CA ARG A 21 3.24 51.84 7.11
C ARG A 21 3.79 50.49 7.61
N ASN A 22 3.99 50.32 8.91
CA ASN A 22 4.36 49.04 9.50
C ASN A 22 3.20 48.03 9.47
N ARG A 23 1.96 48.47 9.75
CA ARG A 23 0.74 47.66 9.61
C ARG A 23 0.54 47.17 8.17
N ILE A 24 0.68 48.07 7.19
CA ILE A 24 0.58 47.73 5.76
C ILE A 24 1.71 46.76 5.37
N SER A 25 2.96 47.04 5.76
CA SER A 25 4.10 46.14 5.51
C SER A 25 3.90 44.75 6.13
N ALA A 26 3.38 44.67 7.36
CA ALA A 26 3.08 43.43 8.04
C ALA A 26 1.95 42.66 7.34
N ARG A 27 0.91 43.37 6.88
CA ARG A 27 -0.19 42.78 6.11
C ARG A 27 0.30 42.23 4.78
N ASP A 28 1.12 42.98 4.05
CA ASP A 28 1.66 42.56 2.75
C ASP A 28 2.69 41.43 2.90
N SER A 29 3.45 41.40 4.01
CA SER A 29 4.31 40.27 4.36
C SER A 29 3.49 39.00 4.62
N ARG A 30 2.42 39.10 5.44
CA ARG A 30 1.49 37.99 5.70
C ARG A 30 0.81 37.52 4.41
N ARG A 31 0.37 38.44 3.56
CA ARG A 31 -0.26 38.14 2.27
C ARG A 31 0.70 37.38 1.36
N ARG A 32 1.95 37.85 1.21
CA ARG A 32 2.98 37.17 0.43
C ARG A 32 3.31 35.78 0.97
N LYS A 33 3.43 35.65 2.31
CA LYS A 33 3.65 34.33 2.94
C LYS A 33 2.50 33.38 2.67
N LYS A 34 1.24 33.85 2.77
CA LYS A 34 0.05 33.06 2.46
C LYS A 34 0.06 32.59 1.01
N GLN A 35 0.29 33.50 0.06
CA GLN A 35 0.37 33.17 -1.37
C GLN A 35 1.50 32.16 -1.67
N TYR A 36 2.65 32.30 -1.00
CA TYR A 36 3.75 31.35 -1.15
C TYR A 36 3.42 29.98 -0.60
N LEU A 37 2.71 29.90 0.54
CA LEU A 37 2.25 28.64 1.11
C LEU A 37 1.21 27.95 0.23
N GLU A 38 0.22 28.70 -0.27
CA GLU A 38 -0.79 28.19 -1.21
C GLU A 38 -0.13 27.63 -2.49
N LEU A 39 0.82 28.36 -3.06
CA LEU A 39 1.58 27.89 -4.23
C LEU A 39 2.46 26.67 -3.92
N LEU A 40 2.99 26.57 -2.70
CA LEU A 40 3.77 25.41 -2.28
C LEU A 40 2.88 24.18 -2.09
N GLU A 41 1.69 24.34 -1.50
CA GLU A 41 0.69 23.28 -1.34
C GLU A 41 0.23 22.76 -2.71
N GLU A 42 -0.10 23.67 -3.63
CA GLU A 42 -0.46 23.32 -5.01
C GLU A 42 0.69 22.57 -5.72
N LYS A 43 1.93 23.04 -5.56
CA LYS A 43 3.10 22.38 -6.15
C LYS A 43 3.37 21.01 -5.54
N VAL A 44 3.17 20.84 -4.24
CA VAL A 44 3.31 19.53 -3.58
C VAL A 44 2.23 18.57 -4.03
N ALA A 45 0.98 19.03 -4.14
CA ALA A 45 -0.13 18.22 -4.67
C ALA A 45 0.16 17.78 -6.11
N GLN A 46 0.54 18.71 -6.99
CA GLN A 46 0.92 18.41 -8.37
C GLN A 46 2.09 17.43 -8.44
N LEU A 47 3.17 17.66 -7.69
CA LEU A 47 4.31 16.74 -7.69
C LEU A 47 3.96 15.36 -7.16
N THR A 48 3.03 15.26 -6.21
CA THR A 48 2.58 13.96 -5.68
C THR A 48 1.80 13.21 -6.75
N GLU A 49 0.88 13.88 -7.45
CA GLU A 49 0.14 13.30 -8.56
C GLU A 49 1.07 12.88 -9.71
N ASP A 50 2.00 13.76 -10.12
CA ASP A 50 3.00 13.46 -11.15
C ASP A 50 3.87 12.26 -10.78
N ILE A 51 4.27 12.13 -9.51
CA ILE A 51 5.02 10.99 -9.00
C ILE A 51 4.18 9.70 -9.09
N ASP A 52 2.90 9.76 -8.74
CA ASP A 52 2.04 8.58 -8.74
C ASP A 52 1.72 8.11 -10.16
N VAL A 53 1.45 9.05 -11.09
CA VAL A 53 1.29 8.76 -12.52
C VAL A 53 2.59 8.17 -13.09
N ALA A 54 3.73 8.83 -12.85
CA ALA A 54 5.02 8.34 -13.35
C ALA A 54 5.38 6.97 -12.76
N ARG A 55 5.04 6.70 -11.50
CA ARG A 55 5.23 5.37 -10.89
C ARG A 55 4.36 4.32 -11.57
N MET A 56 3.09 4.61 -11.79
CA MET A 56 2.17 3.69 -12.47
C MET A 56 2.67 3.36 -13.88
N GLU A 57 3.01 4.38 -14.67
CA GLU A 57 3.55 4.21 -16.02
C GLU A 57 4.88 3.44 -16.02
N HIS A 58 5.80 3.78 -15.11
CA HIS A 58 7.09 3.11 -14.99
C HIS A 58 6.94 1.63 -14.64
N LEU A 59 5.90 1.24 -13.89
CA LEU A 59 5.74 -0.13 -13.40
C LEU A 59 5.01 -1.04 -14.38
N ASP A 60 3.97 -0.54 -15.06
CA ASP A 60 3.39 -1.21 -16.22
C ASP A 60 4.46 -1.38 -17.32
N THR A 61 5.30 -0.35 -17.50
CA THR A 61 6.47 -0.43 -18.36
C THR A 61 7.50 -1.42 -17.81
N ALA A 62 7.76 -1.48 -16.50
CA ALA A 62 8.79 -2.34 -15.93
C ALA A 62 8.49 -3.83 -16.12
N ASP A 63 7.26 -4.29 -15.86
CA ASP A 63 6.91 -5.70 -16.05
C ASP A 63 7.00 -6.13 -17.52
N LYS A 64 6.48 -5.27 -18.40
CA LYS A 64 6.61 -5.43 -19.86
C LYS A 64 8.06 -5.41 -20.30
N THR A 65 8.88 -4.52 -19.74
CA THR A 65 10.30 -4.34 -20.07
C THR A 65 11.10 -5.55 -19.63
N ILE A 66 10.95 -6.03 -18.39
CA ILE A 66 11.64 -7.23 -17.89
C ILE A 66 11.31 -8.44 -18.78
N THR A 67 10.05 -8.60 -19.13
CA THR A 67 9.60 -9.71 -19.98
C THR A 67 10.12 -9.56 -21.42
N THR A 68 10.09 -8.36 -21.98
CA THR A 68 10.55 -8.06 -23.34
C THR A 68 12.07 -8.21 -23.46
N VAL A 69 12.84 -7.66 -22.52
CA VAL A 69 14.31 -7.75 -22.49
C VAL A 69 14.74 -9.20 -22.33
N LYS A 70 14.08 -9.97 -21.44
CA LYS A 70 14.32 -11.43 -21.33
C LYS A 70 14.08 -12.12 -22.67
N ALA A 71 12.96 -11.86 -23.33
CA ALA A 71 12.61 -12.48 -24.60
C ALA A 71 13.60 -12.13 -25.72
N GLN A 72 14.00 -10.86 -25.82
CA GLN A 72 15.00 -10.38 -26.79
C GLN A 72 16.36 -11.04 -26.56
N LEU A 73 16.81 -11.11 -25.31
CA LEU A 73 18.07 -11.73 -24.93
C LEU A 73 18.09 -13.24 -25.27
N VAL A 74 17.02 -13.95 -24.94
CA VAL A 74 16.90 -15.39 -25.26
C VAL A 74 16.85 -15.61 -26.77
N THR A 75 16.13 -14.76 -27.51
CA THR A 75 15.99 -14.87 -28.97
C THR A 75 17.29 -14.58 -29.69
N SER A 76 18.01 -13.51 -29.32
CA SER A 76 19.28 -13.14 -29.96
C SER A 76 20.34 -14.23 -29.78
N LEU A 77 20.42 -14.85 -28.60
CA LEU A 77 21.31 -15.98 -28.37
C LEU A 77 20.86 -17.24 -29.10
N TYR A 78 19.56 -17.50 -29.15
CA TYR A 78 19.03 -18.63 -29.90
C TYR A 78 19.37 -18.51 -31.39
N GLU A 79 19.30 -17.31 -31.97
CA GLU A 79 19.71 -17.04 -33.35
C GLU A 79 21.21 -17.29 -33.57
N LYS A 80 22.07 -16.93 -32.61
CA LYS A 80 23.51 -17.27 -32.64
C LYS A 80 23.76 -18.78 -32.53
N LEU A 81 22.92 -19.49 -31.79
CA LEU A 81 22.99 -20.95 -31.62
C LEU A 81 22.41 -21.75 -32.79
N ALA A 82 21.47 -21.17 -33.55
CA ALA A 82 20.73 -21.87 -34.61
C ALA A 82 21.60 -22.53 -35.69
N PRO A 83 22.75 -21.96 -36.11
CA PRO A 83 23.64 -22.59 -37.09
C PRO A 83 24.35 -23.84 -36.56
N PHE A 84 24.44 -24.01 -35.24
CA PHE A 84 25.18 -25.10 -34.61
C PHE A 84 24.25 -26.27 -34.26
N PRO A 85 24.66 -27.51 -34.58
CA PRO A 85 23.90 -28.67 -34.16
C PRO A 85 23.84 -28.76 -32.62
N PRO A 86 22.75 -29.29 -32.04
CA PRO A 86 22.63 -29.41 -30.59
C PRO A 86 23.76 -30.25 -29.99
N ASN A 87 24.34 -29.80 -28.89
CA ASN A 87 25.45 -30.45 -28.18
C ASN A 87 26.75 -30.57 -29.01
N ALA A 88 26.89 -29.82 -30.10
CA ALA A 88 28.16 -29.73 -30.81
C ALA A 88 29.13 -28.82 -30.05
N PRO A 89 30.46 -29.02 -30.20
CA PRO A 89 31.44 -28.08 -29.67
C PRO A 89 31.20 -26.68 -30.23
N LEU A 90 30.94 -25.73 -29.33
CA LEU A 90 30.71 -24.33 -29.68
C LEU A 90 32.03 -23.56 -29.73
N PRO A 91 32.11 -22.50 -30.55
CA PRO A 91 33.18 -21.51 -30.45
C PRO A 91 33.27 -20.95 -29.02
N PRO A 92 34.49 -20.71 -28.49
CA PRO A 92 34.67 -20.30 -27.09
C PRO A 92 34.00 -18.95 -26.77
N ASP A 93 33.95 -18.03 -27.75
CA ASP A 93 33.24 -16.76 -27.64
C ASP A 93 31.72 -16.94 -27.45
N VAL A 94 31.13 -17.91 -28.14
CA VAL A 94 29.70 -18.23 -28.02
C VAL A 94 29.42 -18.98 -26.71
N ASP A 95 30.29 -19.90 -26.31
CA ASP A 95 30.13 -20.66 -25.07
C ASP A 95 30.23 -19.76 -23.82
N ASP A 96 31.20 -18.83 -23.81
CA ASP A 96 31.35 -17.84 -22.72
C ASP A 96 30.12 -16.93 -22.61
N GLU A 97 29.56 -16.48 -23.74
CA GLU A 97 28.35 -15.65 -23.76
C GLU A 97 27.12 -16.43 -23.24
N LEU A 98 27.00 -17.72 -23.59
CA LEU A 98 25.94 -18.59 -23.11
C LEU A 98 26.00 -18.82 -21.61
N GLN A 99 27.20 -19.05 -21.06
CA GLN A 99 27.39 -19.20 -19.63
C GLN A 99 26.97 -17.93 -18.87
N GLN A 100 27.40 -16.76 -19.35
CA GLN A 100 27.05 -15.48 -18.74
C GLN A 100 25.54 -15.23 -18.77
N VAL A 101 24.88 -15.50 -19.89
CA VAL A 101 23.45 -15.26 -20.00
C VAL A 101 22.61 -16.32 -19.28
N ALA A 102 23.02 -17.58 -19.25
CA ALA A 102 22.36 -18.59 -18.43
C ALA A 102 22.37 -18.18 -16.94
N GLN A 103 23.48 -17.62 -16.46
CA GLN A 103 23.58 -17.06 -15.11
C GLN A 103 22.68 -15.82 -14.95
N LEU A 104 22.68 -14.90 -15.92
CA LEU A 104 21.84 -13.71 -15.88
C LEU A 104 20.33 -14.04 -15.87
N LEU A 105 19.93 -15.05 -16.64
CA LEU A 105 18.54 -15.54 -16.70
C LEU A 105 18.08 -16.10 -15.36
N LYS A 106 19.01 -16.70 -14.59
CA LYS A 106 18.75 -17.18 -13.24
C LYS A 106 18.64 -16.01 -12.25
N ASP A 107 19.62 -15.12 -12.25
CA ASP A 107 19.77 -14.12 -11.18
C ASP A 107 18.80 -12.94 -11.32
N ARG A 108 18.64 -12.41 -12.55
CA ARG A 108 17.82 -11.20 -12.81
C ARG A 108 16.46 -11.47 -13.42
N TYR A 109 16.32 -12.59 -14.14
CA TYR A 109 15.08 -12.91 -14.87
C TYR A 109 14.39 -14.19 -14.39
N GLY A 110 14.82 -14.69 -13.23
CA GLY A 110 14.24 -15.85 -12.57
C GLY A 110 12.86 -15.55 -11.95
N PRO A 111 12.09 -16.60 -11.60
CA PRO A 111 10.81 -16.47 -10.90
C PRO A 111 10.84 -15.62 -9.62
N ASN A 112 11.97 -15.60 -8.92
CA ASN A 112 12.13 -14.90 -7.65
C ASN A 112 13.20 -13.79 -7.70
N SER A 113 13.48 -13.22 -8.88
CA SER A 113 14.45 -12.13 -9.00
C SER A 113 14.06 -10.88 -8.22
N GLU A 114 15.02 -10.02 -7.91
CA GLU A 114 14.79 -8.78 -7.18
C GLU A 114 13.76 -7.89 -7.89
N GLU A 115 13.84 -7.83 -9.22
CA GLU A 115 12.90 -7.07 -10.03
C GLU A 115 11.46 -7.61 -9.92
N ARG A 116 11.29 -8.95 -9.91
CA ARG A 116 9.98 -9.58 -9.70
C ARG A 116 9.45 -9.34 -8.29
N GLN A 117 10.30 -9.44 -7.27
CA GLN A 117 9.91 -9.17 -5.88
C GLN A 117 9.47 -7.72 -5.67
N ALA A 118 10.17 -6.76 -6.29
CA ALA A 118 9.82 -5.35 -6.23
C ALA A 118 8.44 -5.08 -6.84
N LEU A 119 8.14 -5.69 -8.01
CA LEU A 119 6.83 -5.60 -8.64
C LEU A 119 5.71 -6.21 -7.78
N ILE A 120 5.93 -7.41 -7.24
CA ILE A 120 4.96 -8.08 -6.35
C ILE A 120 4.65 -7.20 -5.16
N LYS A 121 5.69 -6.72 -4.45
CA LYS A 121 5.52 -5.85 -3.29
C LYS A 121 4.75 -4.58 -3.64
N TYR A 122 5.04 -3.98 -4.79
CA TYR A 122 4.32 -2.80 -5.24
C TYR A 122 2.83 -3.07 -5.48
N HIS A 123 2.48 -4.15 -6.19
CA HIS A 123 1.07 -4.49 -6.44
C HIS A 123 0.31 -4.80 -5.15
N PHE A 124 0.94 -5.45 -4.17
CA PHE A 124 0.31 -5.65 -2.86
C PHE A 124 0.12 -4.34 -2.10
N ASN A 125 1.07 -3.40 -2.16
CA ASN A 125 0.87 -2.07 -1.56
C ASN A 125 -0.28 -1.29 -2.24
N GLN A 126 -0.49 -1.46 -3.56
CA GLN A 126 -1.64 -0.90 -4.24
C GLN A 126 -2.95 -1.54 -3.79
N LEU A 127 -2.99 -2.87 -3.67
CA LEU A 127 -4.14 -3.59 -3.14
C LEU A 127 -4.48 -3.16 -1.72
N ASP A 128 -3.48 -2.95 -0.87
CA ASP A 128 -3.65 -2.40 0.47
C ASP A 128 -4.29 -0.99 0.42
N GLY A 129 -3.81 -0.12 -0.48
CA GLY A 129 -4.39 1.21 -0.68
C GLY A 129 -5.83 1.21 -1.20
N LEU A 130 -6.20 0.22 -2.03
CA LEU A 130 -7.55 0.04 -2.55
C LEU A 130 -8.52 -0.55 -1.51
N LEU A 131 -8.03 -1.48 -0.68
CA LEU A 131 -8.82 -2.08 0.39
C LEU A 131 -9.05 -1.12 1.55
N LEU A 132 -8.11 -0.20 1.76
CA LEU A 132 -8.14 0.76 2.84
C LEU A 132 -7.88 2.20 2.34
N PRO A 133 -8.83 2.79 1.60
CA PRO A 133 -8.76 4.21 1.26
C PRO A 133 -8.47 5.08 2.50
N PRO A 134 -7.72 6.20 2.37
CA PRO A 134 -7.30 7.00 3.52
C PRO A 134 -8.45 7.42 4.45
N TYR A 135 -9.60 7.74 3.87
CA TYR A 135 -10.80 8.12 4.62
C TYR A 135 -11.41 6.97 5.42
N THR A 136 -11.45 5.75 4.88
CA THR A 136 -12.00 4.57 5.57
C THR A 136 -11.07 4.09 6.67
N CYS A 137 -9.75 4.20 6.49
CA CYS A 137 -8.77 4.00 7.57
C CYS A 137 -9.05 4.90 8.76
N PHE A 138 -9.25 6.19 8.50
CA PHE A 138 -9.54 7.16 9.54
C PHE A 138 -10.87 6.87 10.25
N LEU A 139 -11.94 6.59 9.52
CA LEU A 139 -13.23 6.23 10.10
C LEU A 139 -13.17 4.94 10.94
N LEU A 140 -12.47 3.92 10.44
CA LEU A 140 -12.28 2.66 11.15
C LEU A 140 -11.47 2.90 12.42
N TRP A 141 -10.39 3.66 12.32
CA TRP A 141 -9.55 4.01 13.46
C TRP A 141 -10.31 4.82 14.51
N MET A 142 -11.10 5.82 14.10
CA MET A 142 -12.00 6.59 14.96
C MET A 142 -12.97 5.67 15.70
N SER A 143 -13.50 4.66 15.01
CA SER A 143 -14.41 3.69 15.62
C SER A 143 -13.72 2.84 16.71
N LEU A 144 -12.42 2.60 16.61
CA LEU A 144 -11.64 1.81 17.59
C LEU A 144 -11.25 2.60 18.84
N GLN A 145 -11.46 3.92 18.88
CA GLN A 145 -11.08 4.75 20.02
C GLN A 145 -12.06 4.65 21.19
N ASP A 146 -11.56 4.93 22.39
CA ASP A 146 -12.31 4.93 23.65
C ASP A 146 -12.69 6.35 24.08
N ASP A 147 -13.49 6.48 25.14
CA ASP A 147 -13.95 7.79 25.65
C ASP A 147 -12.79 8.72 26.06
N ALA A 148 -11.65 8.15 26.46
CA ALA A 148 -10.46 8.91 26.79
C ALA A 148 -9.90 9.68 25.57
N PHE A 149 -10.00 9.11 24.36
CA PHE A 149 -9.59 9.79 23.13
C PHE A 149 -10.47 11.01 22.79
N TYR A 150 -11.78 10.90 23.01
CA TYR A 150 -12.76 11.96 22.74
C TYR A 150 -12.84 13.01 23.83
N ALA A 151 -12.26 12.73 24.99
CA ALA A 151 -12.13 13.69 26.06
C ALA A 151 -11.30 14.87 25.56
N ARG A 152 -11.88 16.07 25.59
CA ARG A 152 -11.13 17.28 25.30
C ARG A 152 -10.10 17.42 26.42
N THR A 153 -8.86 17.02 26.17
CA THR A 153 -7.74 17.40 27.03
C THR A 153 -7.67 18.91 26.93
N ALA A 154 -8.24 19.58 27.94
CA ALA A 154 -8.01 21.00 28.12
C ALA A 154 -6.50 21.16 28.17
N GLN A 155 -5.92 21.71 27.10
CA GLN A 155 -4.57 22.25 27.17
C GLN A 155 -4.65 23.35 28.22
N THR A 156 -4.31 23.00 29.45
CA THR A 156 -4.00 23.98 30.47
C THR A 156 -2.85 24.82 29.90
N PRO A 157 -3.02 26.14 29.75
CA PRO A 157 -1.90 26.98 29.36
C PRO A 157 -0.83 26.79 30.43
N ALA A 158 0.38 26.46 29.99
CA ALA A 158 1.52 26.12 30.83
C ALA A 158 1.74 27.15 31.94
N SER A 159 1.20 26.89 33.12
CA SER A 159 1.63 27.53 34.36
C SER A 159 2.78 26.72 34.90
N GLY A 160 4.00 27.24 34.76
CA GLY A 160 5.21 26.54 35.15
C GLY A 160 5.22 26.18 36.64
N LYS A 161 5.70 24.97 36.96
CA LYS A 161 6.79 24.74 37.92
C LYS A 161 7.13 23.25 38.07
N LYS A 162 8.45 23.03 38.00
CA LYS A 162 9.29 22.02 38.64
C LYS A 162 9.34 20.60 38.06
N ALA A 163 10.58 20.29 37.65
CA ALA A 163 11.13 18.99 37.37
C ALA A 163 11.07 18.04 38.57
N GLY A 164 10.98 16.75 38.25
CA GLY A 164 11.24 15.63 39.16
C GLY A 164 10.04 14.70 39.26
N ASP A 165 9.96 13.70 38.38
CA ASP A 165 10.20 12.30 38.79
C ASP A 165 10.17 11.40 37.54
N VAL A 166 11.13 10.48 37.48
CA VAL A 166 11.32 9.54 36.38
C VAL A 166 10.55 8.27 36.73
N SER A 167 9.51 7.96 35.98
CA SER A 167 8.94 6.61 35.97
C SER A 167 8.84 6.12 34.53
N GLU A 168 9.79 5.25 34.17
CA GLU A 168 9.81 4.49 32.95
C GLU A 168 8.65 3.49 32.94
N ARG A 169 7.65 3.74 32.07
CA ARG A 169 6.90 2.67 31.42
C ARG A 169 6.87 2.94 29.93
N LYS A 170 7.46 1.99 29.20
CA LYS A 170 7.57 1.94 27.76
C LYS A 170 6.19 1.66 27.16
N GLU A 171 5.37 2.70 27.03
CA GLU A 171 4.13 2.68 26.26
C GLU A 171 4.49 2.92 24.77
N VAL A 172 4.33 1.87 23.97
CA VAL A 172 4.31 1.97 22.51
C VAL A 172 2.96 2.57 22.11
N GLY A 173 2.81 3.88 22.28
CA GLY A 173 1.58 4.60 21.99
C GLY A 173 1.90 6.07 21.72
N GLY A 174 2.02 6.44 20.44
CA GLY A 174 2.14 7.85 20.06
C GLY A 174 0.99 8.64 20.68
N LYS A 175 1.31 9.78 21.29
CA LYS A 175 0.42 10.71 22.01
C LYS A 175 -0.99 10.75 21.40
N LYS A 176 -1.93 9.97 21.96
CA LYS A 176 -3.37 10.05 21.68
C LYS A 176 -3.95 11.40 22.15
N ASP A 177 -3.23 12.08 23.03
CA ASP A 177 -3.63 13.33 23.66
C ASP A 177 -3.71 14.48 22.66
N GLY A 178 -4.93 14.76 22.21
CA GLY A 178 -5.25 15.98 21.47
C GLY A 178 -5.46 15.83 19.97
N LEU A 179 -5.42 14.62 19.40
CA LEU A 179 -5.79 14.40 17.98
C LEU A 179 -7.25 14.79 17.71
N TRP A 180 -8.18 14.36 18.57
CA TRP A 180 -9.58 14.79 18.49
C TRP A 180 -9.72 16.30 18.65
N ALA A 181 -8.97 16.91 19.58
CA ALA A 181 -8.99 18.34 19.83
C ALA A 181 -8.43 19.15 18.64
N SER A 182 -7.37 18.66 17.99
CA SER A 182 -6.79 19.26 16.77
C SER A 182 -7.77 19.15 15.61
N LEU A 183 -8.32 17.96 15.36
CA LEU A 183 -9.33 17.76 14.32
C LEU A 183 -10.51 18.71 14.51
N SER A 184 -11.07 18.74 15.73
CA SER A 184 -12.22 19.58 16.04
C SER A 184 -11.93 21.07 15.82
N ALA A 185 -10.70 21.51 16.12
CA ALA A 185 -10.25 22.88 15.87
C ALA A 185 -10.02 23.16 14.38
N ASP A 186 -9.41 22.23 13.64
CA ASP A 186 -9.01 22.41 12.24
C ASP A 186 -10.23 22.45 11.30
N ILE A 187 -11.25 21.62 11.55
CA ILE A 187 -12.52 21.65 10.80
C ILE A 187 -13.59 22.54 11.45
N ALA A 188 -13.22 23.31 12.47
CA ALA A 188 -14.09 24.27 13.18
C ALA A 188 -15.44 23.67 13.61
N MET A 189 -15.40 22.51 14.26
CA MET A 189 -16.60 21.84 14.76
C MET A 189 -17.26 22.64 15.88
N SER A 190 -18.59 22.72 15.84
CA SER A 190 -19.38 23.20 16.98
C SER A 190 -19.43 22.15 18.08
N TYR A 191 -19.69 22.59 19.31
CA TYR A 191 -19.89 21.69 20.45
C TYR A 191 -21.00 20.65 20.18
N ASP A 192 -22.12 21.09 19.59
CA ASP A 192 -23.22 20.19 19.24
C ASP A 192 -22.84 19.16 18.17
N GLN A 193 -21.98 19.54 17.22
CA GLN A 193 -21.45 18.62 16.21
C GLN A 193 -20.50 17.60 16.85
N GLU A 194 -19.62 18.03 17.75
CA GLU A 194 -18.73 17.12 18.50
C GLU A 194 -19.52 16.10 19.31
N GLU A 195 -20.52 16.54 20.07
CA GLU A 195 -21.33 15.64 20.90
C GLU A 195 -22.18 14.67 20.06
N LYS A 196 -22.67 15.10 18.88
CA LYS A 196 -23.35 14.20 17.94
C LYS A 196 -22.41 13.12 17.38
N ILE A 197 -21.18 13.47 17.01
CA ILE A 197 -20.20 12.50 16.49
C ILE A 197 -19.75 11.54 17.59
N LYS A 198 -19.45 12.05 18.79
CA LYS A 198 -19.14 11.20 19.96
C LYS A 198 -20.30 10.28 20.28
N GLY A 199 -21.53 10.81 20.29
CA GLY A 199 -22.75 10.04 20.50
C GLY A 199 -22.94 8.92 19.46
N HIS A 200 -22.68 9.21 18.18
CA HIS A 200 -22.71 8.21 17.11
C HIS A 200 -21.71 7.08 17.35
N TYR A 201 -20.45 7.41 17.67
CA TYR A 201 -19.45 6.38 17.93
C TYR A 201 -19.74 5.59 19.21
N ARG A 202 -20.17 6.23 20.30
CA ARG A 202 -20.57 5.54 21.55
C ARG A 202 -21.73 4.59 21.34
N ALA A 203 -22.80 5.05 20.67
CA ALA A 203 -23.97 4.23 20.40
C ALA A 203 -23.65 3.02 19.51
N ASN A 204 -22.71 3.18 18.58
CA ASN A 204 -22.38 2.16 17.59
C ASN A 204 -21.12 1.36 17.93
N GLN A 205 -20.38 1.67 18.99
CA GLN A 205 -19.15 0.98 19.38
C GLN A 205 -19.41 -0.48 19.73
N ASP A 206 -20.53 -0.75 20.40
CA ASP A 206 -20.94 -2.09 20.80
C ASP A 206 -21.92 -2.78 19.85
N SER A 207 -22.37 -2.07 18.80
CA SER A 207 -23.24 -2.64 17.78
C SER A 207 -22.59 -3.85 17.10
N ALA A 208 -23.38 -4.92 16.96
CA ALA A 208 -22.96 -6.13 16.25
C ALA A 208 -22.55 -5.83 14.80
N GLN A 209 -23.21 -4.85 14.17
CA GLN A 209 -22.90 -4.43 12.80
C GLN A 209 -21.50 -3.82 12.68
N THR A 210 -21.17 -2.83 13.51
CA THR A 210 -19.85 -2.19 13.52
C THR A 210 -18.73 -3.18 13.84
N LYS A 211 -18.98 -4.10 14.79
CA LYS A 211 -18.04 -5.19 15.13
C LYS A 211 -17.82 -6.13 13.94
N ASN A 212 -18.87 -6.47 13.20
CA ASN A 212 -18.79 -7.30 12.00
C ASN A 212 -18.06 -6.58 10.84
N GLU A 213 -18.32 -5.30 10.62
CA GLU A 213 -17.63 -4.49 9.61
C GLU A 213 -16.12 -4.40 9.90
N ARG A 214 -15.74 -4.16 11.17
CA ARG A 214 -14.33 -4.18 11.61
C ARG A 214 -13.68 -5.53 11.37
N ARG A 215 -14.36 -6.63 11.72
CA ARG A 215 -13.87 -7.99 11.50
C ARG A 215 -13.70 -8.29 10.02
N ARG A 216 -14.64 -7.88 9.16
CA ARG A 216 -14.55 -8.05 7.71
C ARG A 216 -13.34 -7.32 7.14
N ILE A 217 -13.13 -6.06 7.49
CA ILE A 217 -11.97 -5.28 7.02
C ILE A 217 -10.66 -5.90 7.52
N ALA A 218 -10.60 -6.27 8.81
CA ALA A 218 -9.43 -6.95 9.37
C ALA A 218 -9.15 -8.29 8.68
N ALA A 219 -10.18 -9.07 8.38
CA ALA A 219 -10.06 -10.33 7.65
C ALA A 219 -9.60 -10.10 6.20
N SER A 220 -10.14 -9.11 5.50
CA SER A 220 -9.69 -8.74 4.15
C SER A 220 -8.21 -8.37 4.13
N LEU A 221 -7.76 -7.55 5.09
CA LEU A 221 -6.35 -7.19 5.22
C LEU A 221 -5.48 -8.40 5.55
N ALA A 222 -5.91 -9.25 6.49
CA ALA A 222 -5.19 -10.48 6.83
C ALA A 222 -5.09 -11.43 5.63
N ASN A 223 -6.14 -11.56 4.83
CA ASN A 223 -6.17 -12.38 3.62
C ASN A 223 -5.19 -11.86 2.56
N VAL A 224 -5.12 -10.54 2.35
CA VAL A 224 -4.14 -9.95 1.41
C VAL A 224 -2.70 -10.14 1.89
N GLN A 225 -2.44 -9.95 3.18
CA GLN A 225 -1.13 -10.23 3.76
C GLN A 225 -0.75 -11.71 3.64
N GLN A 226 -1.72 -12.60 3.84
CA GLN A 226 -1.50 -14.04 3.68
C GLN A 226 -1.23 -14.39 2.22
N LEU A 227 -1.99 -13.82 1.28
CA LEU A 227 -1.77 -14.00 -0.15
C LEU A 227 -0.37 -13.51 -0.56
N GLN A 228 0.08 -12.38 -0.02
CA GLN A 228 1.44 -11.86 -0.26
C GLN A 228 2.51 -12.85 0.21
N LYS A 229 2.37 -13.39 1.43
CA LYS A 229 3.30 -14.40 1.97
C LYS A 229 3.29 -15.69 1.15
N SER A 230 2.11 -16.18 0.81
CA SER A 230 1.94 -17.38 -0.03
C SER A 230 2.58 -17.19 -1.40
N MET A 231 2.38 -16.04 -2.03
CA MET A 231 2.99 -15.71 -3.32
C MET A 231 4.52 -15.67 -3.22
N ALA A 232 5.08 -15.05 -2.18
CA ALA A 232 6.53 -15.02 -1.95
C ALA A 232 7.13 -16.43 -1.73
N ALA A 233 6.44 -17.27 -0.96
CA ALA A 233 6.85 -18.67 -0.76
C ALA A 233 6.80 -19.46 -2.08
N GLN A 234 5.76 -19.24 -2.89
CA GLN A 234 5.59 -19.90 -4.18
C GLN A 234 6.66 -19.46 -5.19
N THR A 235 6.98 -18.17 -5.28
CA THR A 235 8.03 -17.69 -6.19
C THR A 235 9.40 -18.23 -5.78
N ALA A 236 9.70 -18.29 -4.48
CA ALA A 236 10.93 -18.91 -3.97
C ALA A 236 11.01 -20.40 -4.31
N ALA A 237 9.94 -21.16 -4.07
CA ALA A 237 9.88 -22.58 -4.43
C ALA A 237 10.04 -22.80 -5.94
N MET A 238 9.41 -21.93 -6.75
CA MET A 238 9.53 -21.98 -8.22
C MET A 238 10.95 -21.64 -8.69
N GLN A 239 11.66 -20.73 -8.01
CA GLN A 239 13.07 -20.48 -8.27
C GLN A 239 13.93 -21.70 -7.92
N THR A 240 13.72 -22.35 -6.77
CA THR A 240 14.45 -23.58 -6.42
C THR A 240 14.21 -24.69 -7.45
N HIS A 241 12.98 -24.82 -7.95
CA HIS A 241 12.66 -25.77 -8.99
C HIS A 241 13.35 -25.43 -10.33
N ALA A 242 13.30 -24.16 -10.74
CA ALA A 242 14.00 -23.68 -11.93
C ALA A 242 15.53 -23.90 -11.83
N ASP A 243 16.11 -23.62 -10.66
CA ASP A 243 17.52 -23.84 -10.38
C ASP A 243 17.90 -25.33 -10.48
N SER A 244 17.02 -26.22 -10.02
CA SER A 244 17.24 -27.66 -10.12
C SER A 244 17.25 -28.13 -11.58
N ILE A 245 16.34 -27.61 -12.41
CA ILE A 245 16.33 -27.89 -13.85
C ILE A 245 17.59 -27.33 -14.51
N HIS A 246 17.94 -26.08 -14.24
CA HIS A 246 19.13 -25.44 -14.82
C HIS A 246 20.45 -26.07 -14.35
N ALA A 247 20.49 -26.72 -13.19
CA ALA A 247 21.66 -27.48 -12.74
C ALA A 247 21.87 -28.79 -13.52
N ILE A 248 20.82 -29.32 -14.15
CA ILE A 248 20.87 -30.54 -14.97
C ILE A 248 21.21 -30.19 -16.42
N LEU A 249 20.73 -29.05 -16.91
CA LEU A 249 20.89 -28.62 -18.29
C LEU A 249 22.24 -27.92 -18.52
N THR A 250 22.82 -28.10 -19.70
CA THR A 250 23.94 -27.28 -20.14
C THR A 250 23.50 -25.84 -20.44
N PRO A 251 24.38 -24.83 -20.43
CA PRO A 251 24.03 -23.45 -20.76
C PRO A 251 23.35 -23.31 -22.14
N GLU A 252 23.80 -24.08 -23.13
CA GLU A 252 23.15 -24.18 -24.45
C GLU A 252 21.69 -24.67 -24.30
N GLN A 253 21.49 -25.76 -23.56
CA GLN A 253 20.17 -26.36 -23.35
C GLN A 253 19.25 -25.43 -22.56
N VAL A 254 19.76 -24.64 -21.61
CA VAL A 254 18.98 -23.62 -20.88
C VAL A 254 18.41 -22.59 -21.84
N VAL A 255 19.22 -22.04 -22.76
CA VAL A 255 18.75 -21.04 -23.73
C VAL A 255 17.71 -21.64 -24.67
N ARG A 256 17.96 -22.85 -25.21
CA ARG A 256 16.99 -23.55 -26.06
C ARG A 256 15.68 -23.86 -25.32
N TYR A 257 15.76 -24.29 -24.06
CA TYR A 257 14.61 -24.56 -23.20
C TYR A 257 13.80 -23.30 -22.93
N GLN A 258 14.44 -22.19 -22.56
CA GLN A 258 13.76 -20.92 -22.29
C GLN A 258 13.10 -20.36 -23.57
N HIS A 259 13.76 -20.50 -24.73
CA HIS A 259 13.18 -20.10 -26.01
C HIS A 259 11.94 -20.93 -26.35
N TRP A 260 12.04 -22.27 -26.21
CA TRP A 260 10.92 -23.18 -26.42
C TRP A 260 9.76 -22.87 -25.45
N ALA A 261 10.05 -22.69 -24.16
CA ALA A 261 9.05 -22.36 -23.16
C ALA A 261 8.33 -21.04 -23.45
N ALA A 262 9.04 -20.03 -23.95
CA ALA A 262 8.46 -18.76 -24.35
C ALA A 262 7.48 -18.91 -25.53
N GLN A 263 7.84 -19.69 -26.56
CA GLN A 263 6.98 -19.93 -27.73
C GLN A 263 5.69 -20.69 -27.40
N HIS A 264 5.73 -21.57 -26.39
CA HIS A 264 4.59 -22.42 -26.04
C HIS A 264 3.82 -21.94 -24.81
N ARG A 265 4.24 -20.81 -24.20
CA ARG A 265 3.68 -20.29 -22.95
C ARG A 265 2.16 -20.16 -23.00
N ASP A 266 1.62 -19.56 -24.05
CA ASP A 266 0.19 -19.26 -24.13
C ASP A 266 -0.64 -20.55 -24.27
N GLN A 267 -0.18 -21.48 -25.10
CA GLN A 267 -0.82 -22.79 -25.30
C GLN A 267 -0.90 -23.59 -23.99
N TYR A 268 0.18 -23.66 -23.23
CA TYR A 268 0.18 -24.37 -21.95
C TYR A 268 -0.49 -23.58 -20.84
N GLY A 269 -0.49 -22.25 -20.90
CA GLY A 269 -1.25 -21.39 -20.00
C GLY A 269 -2.75 -21.64 -20.12
N ASP A 270 -3.28 -21.75 -21.33
CA ASP A 270 -4.71 -22.03 -21.54
C ASP A 270 -5.08 -23.46 -21.14
N ARG A 271 -4.23 -24.46 -21.46
CA ARG A 271 -4.41 -25.83 -20.96
C ARG A 271 -4.40 -25.92 -19.44
N LEU A 272 -3.54 -25.14 -18.77
CA LEU A 272 -3.49 -25.11 -17.31
C LEU A 272 -4.77 -24.50 -16.75
N LYS A 273 -5.32 -23.44 -17.36
CA LYS A 273 -6.61 -22.86 -16.96
C LYS A 273 -7.73 -23.89 -17.12
N ASP A 274 -7.79 -24.59 -18.25
CA ASP A 274 -8.77 -25.65 -18.52
C ASP A 274 -8.63 -26.84 -17.56
N GLN A 275 -7.39 -27.19 -17.18
CA GLN A 275 -7.16 -28.20 -16.15
C GLN A 275 -7.51 -27.70 -14.76
N SER A 276 -7.26 -26.43 -14.44
CA SER A 276 -7.56 -25.86 -13.13
C SER A 276 -9.06 -25.75 -12.86
N SER A 277 -9.87 -25.45 -13.88
CA SER A 277 -11.34 -25.51 -13.78
C SER A 277 -11.82 -26.95 -13.54
N ASN A 278 -11.19 -27.93 -14.20
CA ASN A 278 -11.43 -29.36 -13.94
C ASN A 278 -10.91 -29.82 -12.57
N MET A 279 -9.81 -29.22 -12.08
CA MET A 279 -9.23 -29.55 -10.77
C MET A 279 -10.02 -28.91 -9.62
N GLN A 280 -10.65 -27.75 -9.85
CA GLN A 280 -11.68 -27.20 -8.96
C GLN A 280 -12.88 -28.13 -8.86
N GLN A 281 -13.34 -28.71 -9.98
CA GLN A 281 -14.35 -29.78 -9.96
C GLN A 281 -13.86 -31.03 -9.22
N PHE A 282 -12.57 -31.36 -9.26
CA PHE A 282 -12.00 -32.49 -8.53
C PHE A 282 -11.87 -32.24 -7.02
N LEU A 283 -11.50 -31.03 -6.62
CA LEU A 283 -11.52 -30.56 -5.23
C LEU A 283 -12.95 -30.54 -4.67
N ASP A 284 -13.96 -30.22 -5.48
CA ASP A 284 -15.37 -30.35 -5.11
C ASP A 284 -15.78 -31.82 -4.84
N THR A 285 -15.18 -32.80 -5.52
CA THR A 285 -15.49 -34.23 -5.31
C THR A 285 -14.65 -34.92 -4.23
N SER A 286 -13.57 -34.29 -3.77
CA SER A 286 -12.65 -34.86 -2.78
C SER A 286 -12.57 -34.08 -1.47
N ALA A 287 -13.33 -32.99 -1.34
CA ALA A 287 -13.45 -32.22 -0.11
C ALA A 287 -14.42 -32.87 0.89
N GLU A 288 -13.97 -33.93 1.56
CA GLU A 288 -14.51 -34.32 2.87
C GLU A 288 -14.10 -33.31 3.99
N SER A 289 -13.60 -32.11 3.67
CA SER A 289 -13.12 -31.15 4.70
C SER A 289 -13.59 -29.69 4.58
N ILE A 290 -14.52 -29.34 3.68
CA ILE A 290 -15.31 -28.11 3.84
C ILE A 290 -16.72 -28.48 3.41
N SER A 291 -17.64 -28.59 4.38
CA SER A 291 -19.03 -29.04 4.18
C SER A 291 -19.61 -28.51 2.87
N ASP A 292 -20.08 -29.41 1.99
CA ASP A 292 -20.71 -29.11 0.68
C ASP A 292 -21.72 -27.94 0.72
N ALA A 293 -22.29 -27.67 1.90
CA ALA A 293 -23.15 -26.52 2.16
C ALA A 293 -22.46 -25.16 1.91
N HIS A 294 -21.17 -25.00 2.23
CA HIS A 294 -20.48 -23.70 2.13
C HIS A 294 -20.08 -23.38 0.70
N ALA A 295 -19.63 -24.39 -0.04
CA ALA A 295 -19.36 -24.28 -1.48
C ALA A 295 -20.65 -23.97 -2.25
N ALA A 296 -21.79 -24.57 -1.85
CA ALA A 296 -23.09 -24.24 -2.42
C ALA A 296 -23.58 -22.82 -2.08
N MET A 297 -23.32 -22.32 -0.86
CA MET A 297 -23.67 -20.95 -0.44
C MET A 297 -22.85 -19.88 -1.17
N LEU A 298 -21.55 -20.09 -1.38
CA LEU A 298 -20.67 -19.17 -2.11
C LEU A 298 -20.94 -19.12 -3.63
N ARG A 299 -21.69 -20.10 -4.16
CA ARG A 299 -22.13 -20.13 -5.57
C ARG A 299 -23.47 -19.43 -5.81
N LYS A 300 -24.19 -19.04 -4.75
CA LYS A 300 -25.42 -18.25 -4.90
C LYS A 300 -25.06 -16.86 -5.45
N PRO A 301 -25.77 -16.35 -6.46
CA PRO A 301 -25.58 -14.97 -6.90
C PRO A 301 -25.94 -14.03 -5.74
N ASP A 302 -25.23 -12.89 -5.60
CA ASP A 302 -25.26 -12.03 -4.40
C ASP A 302 -26.66 -11.58 -3.94
N HIS A 303 -27.63 -11.53 -4.85
CA HIS A 303 -29.02 -11.16 -4.57
C HIS A 303 -29.87 -12.30 -3.99
N GLU A 304 -29.37 -13.53 -4.00
CA GLU A 304 -30.02 -14.74 -3.47
C GLU A 304 -29.37 -15.25 -2.16
N MET A 305 -28.30 -14.60 -1.69
CA MET A 305 -27.72 -14.89 -0.38
C MET A 305 -28.62 -14.35 0.75
N SER A 306 -29.15 -15.25 1.58
CA SER A 306 -29.90 -14.86 2.78
C SER A 306 -28.99 -14.56 3.96
N VAL A 307 -29.53 -13.86 4.95
CA VAL A 307 -28.83 -13.57 6.22
C VAL A 307 -28.46 -14.86 6.96
N ASP A 308 -29.27 -15.90 6.83
CA ASP A 308 -29.02 -17.22 7.42
C ASP A 308 -27.88 -17.97 6.72
N ASP A 309 -27.75 -17.82 5.39
CA ASP A 309 -26.62 -18.37 4.63
C ASP A 309 -25.28 -17.73 5.08
N VAL A 310 -25.27 -16.41 5.29
CA VAL A 310 -24.09 -15.68 5.77
C VAL A 310 -23.77 -16.02 7.23
N ALA A 311 -24.79 -16.20 8.08
CA ALA A 311 -24.60 -16.60 9.47
C ALA A 311 -24.03 -18.02 9.59
N ALA A 312 -24.47 -18.96 8.73
CA ALA A 312 -23.95 -20.32 8.67
C ALA A 312 -22.47 -20.36 8.22
N LEU A 313 -22.12 -19.61 7.17
CA LEU A 313 -20.73 -19.45 6.68
C LEU A 313 -19.80 -18.85 7.74
N LEU A 314 -20.28 -17.89 8.53
CA LEU A 314 -19.51 -17.26 9.61
C LEU A 314 -19.38 -18.16 10.83
N ALA A 315 -20.40 -18.96 11.16
CA ALA A 315 -20.35 -19.89 12.28
C ALA A 315 -19.33 -21.02 12.04
N SER A 316 -19.23 -21.52 10.80
CA SER A 316 -18.27 -22.57 10.45
C SER A 316 -16.82 -22.11 10.42
N LEU A 317 -16.57 -20.84 10.08
CA LEU A 317 -15.21 -20.26 10.14
C LEU A 317 -14.74 -20.01 11.57
N GLY A 318 -15.66 -20.03 12.55
CA GLY A 318 -15.36 -19.91 13.97
C GLY A 318 -15.12 -21.23 14.69
N SER A 319 -15.34 -22.37 14.04
CA SER A 319 -15.26 -23.70 14.66
C SER A 319 -13.97 -24.48 14.38
N GLU A 320 -13.04 -23.95 13.56
CA GLU A 320 -11.75 -24.61 13.27
C GLU A 320 -10.58 -24.17 14.17
N ASP A 321 -10.82 -23.42 15.24
CA ASP A 321 -9.84 -23.20 16.31
C ASP A 321 -10.34 -23.76 17.65
N LEU A 322 -10.13 -25.07 17.83
CA LEU A 322 -9.80 -25.74 19.10
C LEU A 322 -8.94 -26.98 18.83
#